data_AF-A0A5E4XX68-F1
#
_entry.id   AF-A0A5E4XX68-F1
#
_cell.length_a   1.000
_cell.length_b   1.000
_cell.length_c   1.000
_cell.angle_alpha   90.00
_cell.angle_beta   90.00
_cell.angle_gamma   90.00
#
_symmetry.space_group_name_H-M   'P 1'
#
loop_
_entity.id
_entity.type
_entity.pdbx_description
1 polymer ?
#
loop_
_entity_poly.entity_id
_entity_poly.type
_entity_poly.pdbx_seq_one_letter_code
_entity_poly.pdbx_strand_id
1 'polypeptide(L)'
;MTGTMGENDDGIETSILYSIIGEMERVWGSLGLDGTSEEYAWLNATYQITEEEDVKWQMVLEYFVTHDLPEDDEKDPEAMAFLNDYDAVDSFLTELLRKYRSSGKVYPRA
;
A
#
# COMPACT_ATOMS: atom_id res chain seq x y z
N MET A 1 -2.97 -13.03 33.70
CA MET A 1 -2.11 -12.06 32.99
C MET A 1 -2.15 -12.43 31.53
N THR A 2 -3.10 -11.87 30.78
CA THR A 2 -3.21 -12.02 29.33
C THR A 2 -2.65 -10.74 28.73
N GLY A 3 -1.38 -10.76 28.35
CA GLY A 3 -0.78 -9.67 27.58
C GLY A 3 -1.30 -9.78 26.16
N THR A 4 -2.27 -8.93 25.80
CA THR A 4 -2.61 -8.66 24.41
C THR A 4 -1.47 -7.87 23.81
N MET A 5 -0.65 -8.58 23.04
CA MET A 5 0.30 -8.06 22.08
C MET A 5 -0.53 -7.32 21.02
N GLY A 6 -0.66 -6.01 21.14
CA GLY A 6 -1.61 -5.25 20.34
C GLY A 6 -1.51 -3.77 20.62
N GLU A 7 -0.35 -3.20 20.29
CA GLU A 7 -0.09 -1.77 20.16
C GLU A 7 1.32 -1.72 19.54
N ASN A 8 1.38 -1.80 18.21
CA ASN A 8 2.61 -1.42 17.52
C ASN A 8 2.66 0.10 17.60
N ASP A 9 3.76 0.62 18.14
CA ASP A 9 3.99 1.95 18.69
C ASP A 9 4.10 3.06 17.63
N ASP A 10 3.48 2.85 16.45
CA ASP A 10 3.68 3.67 15.23
C ASP A 10 2.38 4.32 14.73
N GLY A 11 1.26 4.16 15.45
CA GLY A 11 -0.03 4.80 15.16
C GLY A 11 -0.85 4.19 14.01
N ILE A 12 -0.28 3.35 13.15
CA ILE A 12 -0.97 2.67 12.04
C ILE A 12 -1.26 1.21 12.37
N GLU A 13 -2.50 0.76 12.10
CA GLU A 13 -2.86 -0.65 12.27
C GLU A 13 -2.12 -1.54 11.25
N THR A 14 -1.07 -2.22 11.69
CA THR A 14 -0.32 -3.16 10.83
C THR A 14 -1.18 -4.21 10.12
N SER A 15 -2.35 -4.54 10.66
CA SER A 15 -3.33 -5.46 10.06
C SER A 15 -3.82 -5.00 8.67
N ILE A 16 -3.92 -3.69 8.43
CA ILE A 16 -4.39 -3.14 7.16
C ILE A 16 -3.32 -3.25 6.08
N LEU A 17 -2.06 -3.00 6.45
CA LEU A 17 -0.89 -3.15 5.57
C LEU A 17 -0.80 -4.59 5.06
N TYR A 18 -0.85 -5.57 5.96
CA TYR A 18 -0.83 -6.99 5.58
C TYR A 18 -2.07 -7.42 4.79
N SER A 19 -3.23 -6.79 5.03
CA SER A 19 -4.43 -7.04 4.22
C SER A 19 -4.26 -6.56 2.77
N ILE A 20 -3.62 -5.41 2.56
CA ILE A 20 -3.33 -4.90 1.22
C ILE A 20 -2.29 -5.79 0.53
N ILE A 21 -1.21 -6.17 1.23
CA ILE A 21 -0.21 -7.10 0.70
C ILE A 21 -0.86 -8.42 0.24
N GLY A 22 -1.77 -8.98 1.04
CA GLY A 22 -2.50 -10.20 0.67
C GLY A 22 -3.39 -10.02 -0.56
N GLU A 23 -4.05 -8.87 -0.72
CA GLU A 23 -4.80 -8.58 -1.95
C GLU A 23 -3.89 -8.38 -3.16
N MET A 24 -2.72 -7.74 -2.99
CA MET A 24 -1.74 -7.61 -4.06
C MET A 24 -1.21 -8.97 -4.50
N GLU A 25 -0.87 -9.87 -3.56
CA GLU A 25 -0.46 -11.23 -3.89
C GLU A 25 -1.57 -11.99 -4.65
N ARG A 26 -2.84 -11.82 -4.24
CA ARG A 26 -3.99 -12.40 -4.95
C ARG A 26 -4.11 -11.85 -6.38
N VAL A 27 -3.95 -10.55 -6.56
CA VAL A 27 -4.17 -9.86 -7.85
C VAL A 27 -3.01 -10.09 -8.81
N TRP A 28 -1.77 -10.01 -8.33
CA TRP A 28 -0.56 -9.99 -9.15
C TRP A 28 0.24 -11.29 -9.12
N GLY A 29 -0.02 -12.15 -8.14
CA GLY A 29 0.77 -13.35 -7.87
C GLY A 29 2.14 -13.02 -7.28
N SER A 30 3.02 -14.02 -7.24
CA SER A 30 4.35 -13.93 -6.64
C SER A 30 5.30 -12.96 -7.33
N LEU A 31 4.99 -12.54 -8.57
CA LEU A 31 5.80 -11.57 -9.30
C LEU A 31 5.52 -10.12 -8.86
N GLY A 32 4.39 -9.87 -8.19
CA GLY A 32 4.00 -8.52 -7.80
C GLY A 32 3.63 -7.64 -9.00
N LEU A 33 3.63 -6.32 -8.81
CA LEU A 33 3.40 -5.33 -9.84
C LEU A 33 4.76 -4.85 -10.38
N ASP A 34 5.03 -5.03 -11.68
CA ASP A 34 6.33 -4.64 -12.28
C ASP A 34 6.38 -3.15 -12.67
N GLY A 35 5.27 -2.41 -12.52
CA GLY A 35 5.19 -0.98 -12.80
C GLY A 35 5.16 -0.63 -14.29
N THR A 36 4.78 -1.57 -15.14
CA THR A 36 4.67 -1.30 -16.58
C THR A 36 3.42 -0.48 -16.91
N SER A 37 3.44 0.27 -18.02
CA SER A 37 2.27 1.05 -18.45
C SER A 37 1.03 0.18 -18.71
N GLU A 38 1.20 -1.08 -19.12
CA GLU A 38 0.08 -2.02 -19.31
C GLU A 38 -0.52 -2.46 -17.98
N GLU A 39 0.32 -2.76 -16.99
CA GLU A 39 -0.15 -3.11 -15.65
C GLU A 39 -0.87 -1.95 -14.98
N TYR A 40 -0.33 -0.72 -15.05
CA TYR A 40 -1.02 0.45 -14.50
C TYR A 40 -2.33 0.77 -15.25
N ALA A 41 -2.36 0.61 -16.57
CA ALA A 41 -3.59 0.76 -17.33
C ALA A 41 -4.66 -0.26 -16.89
N TRP A 42 -4.26 -1.50 -16.66
CA TRP A 42 -5.15 -2.55 -16.18
C TRP A 42 -5.60 -2.31 -14.72
N LEU A 43 -4.68 -1.92 -13.84
CA LEU A 43 -4.92 -1.64 -12.43
C LEU A 43 -5.95 -0.52 -12.29
N ASN A 44 -5.76 0.58 -13.02
CA ASN A 44 -6.71 1.69 -13.04
C ASN A 44 -8.07 1.26 -13.64
N ALA A 45 -8.09 0.54 -14.76
CA ALA A 45 -9.34 0.10 -15.38
C ALA A 45 -10.13 -0.90 -14.51
N THR A 46 -9.45 -1.70 -13.69
CA THR A 46 -10.05 -2.78 -12.91
C THR A 46 -10.43 -2.37 -11.50
N TYR A 47 -9.55 -1.60 -10.85
CA TYR A 47 -9.63 -1.27 -9.44
C TYR A 47 -9.69 0.23 -9.16
N GLN A 48 -9.54 1.06 -10.20
CA GLN A 48 -9.48 2.53 -10.07
C GLN A 48 -8.34 2.98 -9.14
N ILE A 49 -7.26 2.21 -9.11
CA ILE A 49 -6.01 2.53 -8.41
C ILE A 49 -5.07 3.14 -9.44
N THR A 50 -4.62 4.36 -9.19
CA THR A 50 -3.69 5.07 -10.09
C THR A 50 -2.24 4.69 -9.81
N GLU A 51 -1.35 5.01 -10.74
CA GLU A 51 0.10 4.90 -10.52
C GLU A 51 0.56 5.74 -9.32
N GLU A 52 0.02 6.95 -9.15
CA GLU A 52 0.33 7.81 -8.00
C GLU A 52 -0.07 7.16 -6.67
N GLU A 53 -1.22 6.48 -6.63
CA GLU A 53 -1.67 5.75 -5.45
C GLU A 53 -0.78 4.53 -5.17
N ASP A 54 -0.31 3.82 -6.20
CA ASP A 54 0.63 2.72 -6.01
C ASP A 54 2.00 3.21 -5.50
N VAL A 55 2.52 4.32 -6.05
CA VAL A 55 3.76 4.94 -5.54
C VAL A 55 3.59 5.37 -4.08
N LYS A 56 2.46 5.99 -3.72
CA LYS A 56 2.14 6.33 -2.33
C LYS A 56 2.09 5.10 -1.44
N TRP A 57 1.55 3.99 -1.94
CA TRP A 57 1.56 2.72 -1.23
C TRP A 57 2.97 2.17 -1.01
N GLN A 58 3.86 2.23 -2.01
CA GLN A 58 5.26 1.82 -1.86
C GLN A 58 5.96 2.64 -0.77
N MET A 59 5.79 3.97 -0.76
CA MET A 59 6.35 4.83 0.29
C MET A 59 5.85 4.43 1.69
N VAL A 60 4.56 4.11 1.83
CA VAL A 60 4.01 3.66 3.12
C VAL A 60 4.60 2.31 3.54
N LEU A 61 4.76 1.36 2.61
CA LEU A 61 5.43 0.09 2.89
C LEU A 61 6.88 0.29 3.33
N GLU A 62 7.62 1.11 2.59
CA GLU A 62 9.04 1.37 2.86
C GLU A 62 9.24 2.06 4.20
N TYR A 63 8.36 2.99 4.55
CA TYR A 63 8.43 3.72 5.82
C TYR A 63 7.99 2.87 7.03
N PHE A 64 6.83 2.22 6.97
CA PHE A 64 6.21 1.55 8.11
C PHE A 64 6.52 0.05 8.23
N VAL A 65 6.92 -0.62 7.15
CA VAL A 65 7.12 -2.08 7.15
C VAL A 65 8.58 -2.46 7.01
N THR A 66 9.28 -1.96 6.00
CA THR A 66 10.69 -2.31 5.78
C THR A 66 11.66 -1.36 6.48
N HIS A 67 11.21 -0.16 6.85
CA HIS A 67 12.02 0.93 7.40
C HIS A 67 13.23 1.24 6.51
N ASP A 68 12.99 1.31 5.20
CA ASP A 68 13.99 1.50 4.14
C ASP A 68 13.47 2.51 3.11
N LEU A 69 12.98 3.66 3.60
CA LEU A 69 12.54 4.75 2.73
C LEU A 69 13.76 5.37 2.02
N PRO A 70 13.72 5.60 0.70
CA PRO A 70 14.83 6.25 -0.01
C PRO A 70 15.18 7.62 0.57
N GLU A 71 16.48 7.96 0.60
CA GLU A 71 16.97 9.23 1.18
C GLU A 71 16.36 10.47 0.48
N ASP A 72 16.03 10.37 -0.81
CA ASP A 72 15.37 11.45 -1.55
C ASP A 72 13.94 11.70 -1.03
N ASP A 73 13.19 10.64 -0.70
CA ASP A 73 11.83 10.72 -0.15
C ASP A 73 11.83 11.11 1.32
N GLU A 74 12.81 10.65 2.11
CA GLU A 74 13.01 11.10 3.50
C GLU A 74 13.27 12.61 3.61
N LYS A 75 13.88 13.19 2.57
CA LYS A 75 14.16 14.63 2.49
C LYS A 75 13.04 15.41 1.84
N ASP A 76 12.07 14.75 1.22
CA ASP A 76 10.91 15.40 0.62
C ASP A 76 9.92 15.81 1.75
N PRO A 77 9.75 17.12 2.02
CA PRO A 77 8.82 17.57 3.03
C PRO A 77 7.36 17.21 2.72
N GLU A 78 6.98 17.02 1.45
CA GLU A 78 5.62 16.61 1.09
C GLU A 78 5.39 15.13 1.40
N ALA A 79 6.34 14.26 1.04
CA ALA A 79 6.29 12.83 1.38
C ALA A 79 6.25 12.63 2.91
N MET A 80 7.14 13.30 3.63
CA MET A 80 7.17 13.22 5.09
C MET A 80 5.96 13.89 5.75
N ALA A 81 5.35 14.91 5.15
CA ALA A 81 4.11 15.48 5.67
C ALA A 81 2.95 14.47 5.59
N PHE A 82 2.87 13.69 4.50
CA PHE A 82 1.90 12.61 4.38
C PHE A 82 2.20 11.47 5.36
N LEU A 83 3.43 10.95 5.38
CA LEU A 83 3.82 9.80 6.22
C LEU A 83 3.69 10.07 7.73
N ASN A 84 3.83 11.33 8.16
CA ASN A 84 3.64 11.73 9.56
C ASN A 84 2.18 12.09 9.91
N ASP A 85 1.28 12.16 8.93
CA ASP A 85 -0.16 12.33 9.16
C ASP A 85 -0.84 10.95 9.17
N TYR A 86 -0.87 10.33 10.36
CA TYR A 86 -1.39 8.97 10.51
C TYR A 86 -2.88 8.85 10.15
N ASP A 87 -3.68 9.89 10.34
CA ASP A 87 -5.09 9.88 9.93
C ASP A 87 -5.21 9.88 8.40
N ALA A 88 -4.34 10.62 7.70
CA ALA A 88 -4.28 10.62 6.24
C ALA A 88 -3.78 9.27 5.70
N VAL A 89 -2.75 8.69 6.32
CA VAL A 89 -2.23 7.36 5.96
C VAL A 89 -3.31 6.29 6.17
N ASP A 90 -3.99 6.26 7.32
CA ASP A 90 -5.06 5.29 7.60
C ASP A 90 -6.24 5.42 6.61
N SER A 91 -6.65 6.66 6.32
CA SER A 91 -7.70 6.93 5.33
C SER A 91 -7.30 6.44 3.93
N PHE A 92 -6.05 6.68 3.54
CA PHE A 92 -5.50 6.21 2.27
C PHE A 92 -5.48 4.67 2.20
N LEU A 93 -4.96 4.00 3.24
CA LEU A 93 -4.88 2.54 3.30
C LEU A 93 -6.26 1.88 3.30
N THR A 94 -7.22 2.46 4.03
CA THR A 94 -8.62 2.00 4.03
C THR A 94 -9.24 2.08 2.63
N GLU A 95 -9.04 3.19 1.93
CA GLU A 95 -9.54 3.36 0.58
C GLU A 95 -8.84 2.44 -0.42
N LEU A 96 -7.51 2.30 -0.34
CA LEU A 96 -6.73 1.41 -1.20
C LEU A 96 -7.17 -0.05 -1.04
N LEU A 97 -7.35 -0.51 0.21
CA LEU A 97 -7.85 -1.85 0.50
C LEU A 97 -9.27 -2.05 -0.04
N ARG A 98 -10.14 -1.05 0.11
CA ARG A 98 -11.50 -1.09 -0.44
C ARG A 98 -11.47 -1.21 -1.97
N LYS A 99 -10.57 -0.49 -2.64
CA LYS A 99 -10.37 -0.57 -4.09
C LYS A 99 -9.90 -1.96 -4.50
N TYR A 100 -8.85 -2.52 -3.90
CA TYR A 100 -8.40 -3.88 -4.20
C TYR A 100 -9.49 -4.96 -3.99
N ARG A 101 -10.36 -4.77 -2.99
CA ARG A 101 -11.49 -5.67 -2.71
C ARG A 101 -12.74 -5.42 -3.55
N SER A 102 -12.77 -4.36 -4.36
CA SER A 102 -13.93 -4.02 -5.20
C SER A 102 -14.19 -5.04 -6.32
N SER A 103 -13.22 -5.89 -6.64
CA SER A 103 -13.29 -6.87 -7.72
C SER A 103 -12.43 -8.10 -7.43
N GLY A 104 -12.95 -9.29 -7.75
CA GLY A 104 -12.23 -10.57 -7.63
C GLY A 104 -11.32 -10.89 -8.83
N LYS A 105 -11.06 -9.93 -9.72
CA LYS A 105 -10.18 -10.13 -10.88
C LYS A 105 -8.72 -10.37 -10.47
N VAL A 106 -7.96 -10.95 -11.37
CA VAL A 106 -6.52 -11.24 -11.22
C VAL A 106 -5.87 -10.77 -12.52
N TYR A 107 -4.67 -10.21 -12.44
CA TYR A 107 -3.94 -9.73 -13.61
C TYR A 107 -3.61 -10.90 -14.52
N PRO A 108 -4.02 -10.86 -15.81
CA PRO A 108 -3.76 -11.95 -16.74
C PRO A 108 -2.27 -11.93 -17.15
N ARG A 109 -1.43 -12.67 -16.42
CA ARG A 109 -0.04 -12.92 -16.84
C ARG A 109 -0.06 -13.77 -18.11
N ALA A 110 0.67 -13.32 -19.15
CA ALA A 110 0.79 -13.99 -20.43
C ALA A 110 1.65 -15.27 -20.36
#